data_AF-F2J3J0-F1
#
_entry.id   AF-F2J3J0-F1
#
_cell.length_a   1.000
_cell.length_b   1.000
_cell.length_c   1.000
_cell.angle_alpha   90.00
_cell.angle_beta   90.00
_cell.angle_gamma   90.00
#
_symmetry.space_group_name_H-M   'P 1'
#
loop_
_entity.id
_entity.type
_entity.pdbx_description
1 polymer ?
#
loop_
_entity_poly.entity_id
_entity_poly.type
_entity_poly.pdbx_seq_one_letter_code
_entity_poly.pdbx_strand_id
1 'polypeptide(L)'
;MPEGATQPRRTDSTLVKALARAFRWKRMLGSGEFASIAELAEHEGIAPSYMTRVLRLTLLAPDIVEAILDGRKGPNVTLARMLEPFPLDWWEQRAARA
;
A
#
# COMPACT_ATOMS: atom_id res chain seq x y z
N MET A 1 -9.69 -38.99 -5.51
CA MET A 1 -9.43 -37.55 -5.30
C MET A 1 -8.99 -37.39 -3.85
N PRO A 2 -7.87 -36.73 -3.51
CA PRO A 2 -7.72 -36.16 -2.18
C PRO A 2 -8.24 -34.72 -2.17
N GLU A 3 -8.95 -34.45 -1.10
CA GLU A 3 -9.70 -33.25 -0.78
C GLU A 3 -8.76 -32.12 -0.34
N GLY A 4 -9.13 -30.88 -0.65
CA GLY A 4 -8.76 -29.74 0.20
C GLY A 4 -7.29 -29.31 0.15
N ALA A 5 -6.62 -29.34 -1.00
CA ALA A 5 -5.48 -28.45 -1.20
C ALA A 5 -6.01 -27.00 -1.22
N THR A 6 -6.20 -26.41 -0.05
CA THR A 6 -6.28 -24.95 0.08
C THR A 6 -4.99 -24.42 -0.52
N GLN A 7 -5.03 -24.02 -1.79
CA GLN A 7 -3.92 -23.30 -2.40
C GLN A 7 -3.57 -22.19 -1.41
N PRO A 8 -2.30 -22.06 -0.98
CA PRO A 8 -1.92 -20.88 -0.21
C PRO A 8 -2.36 -19.71 -1.05
N ARG A 9 -3.39 -18.98 -0.57
CA ARG A 9 -4.00 -17.86 -1.30
C ARG A 9 -2.82 -17.03 -1.75
N ARG A 10 -2.57 -16.98 -3.08
CA ARG A 10 -1.60 -16.08 -3.72
C ARG A 10 -1.73 -14.75 -2.99
N THR A 11 -0.87 -14.51 -2.01
CA THR A 11 -1.18 -13.49 -1.02
C THR A 11 -0.90 -12.18 -1.72
N ASP A 12 -1.96 -11.51 -2.16
CA ASP A 12 -2.01 -10.21 -2.83
C ASP A 12 -0.65 -9.58 -3.15
N SER A 13 0.08 -10.18 -4.10
CA SER A 13 1.40 -9.67 -4.51
C SER A 13 1.30 -8.19 -4.89
N THR A 14 0.12 -7.77 -5.37
CA THR A 14 -0.19 -6.42 -5.79
C THR A 14 -0.19 -5.41 -4.63
N LEU A 15 -0.79 -5.71 -3.46
CA LEU A 15 -0.78 -4.74 -2.34
C LEU A 15 0.60 -4.65 -1.71
N VAL A 16 1.30 -5.78 -1.58
CA VAL A 16 2.69 -5.80 -1.09
C VAL A 16 3.60 -5.01 -2.06
N LYS A 17 3.46 -5.21 -3.38
CA LYS A 17 4.17 -4.43 -4.40
C LYS A 17 3.81 -2.94 -4.34
N ALA A 18 2.55 -2.59 -4.09
CA ALA A 18 2.14 -1.20 -3.94
C ALA A 18 2.79 -0.53 -2.72
N LEU A 19 2.83 -1.22 -1.57
CA LEU A 19 3.58 -0.75 -0.39
C LEU A 19 5.05 -0.57 -0.70
N ALA A 20 5.70 -1.56 -1.33
CA ALA A 20 7.10 -1.47 -1.70
C ALA A 20 7.38 -0.27 -2.62
N ARG A 21 6.52 -0.01 -3.61
CA ARG A 21 6.61 1.18 -4.47
C ARG A 21 6.43 2.47 -3.67
N ALA A 22 5.43 2.53 -2.80
CA ALA A 22 5.16 3.71 -1.97
C ALA A 22 6.39 4.10 -1.13
N PHE A 23 7.01 3.15 -0.43
CA PHE A 23 8.22 3.41 0.35
C PHE A 23 9.44 3.71 -0.52
N ARG A 24 9.58 3.09 -1.69
CA ARG A 24 10.64 3.42 -2.66
C ARG A 24 10.53 4.88 -3.12
N TRP A 25 9.34 5.30 -3.56
CA TRP A 25 9.11 6.67 -4.02
C TRP A 25 9.26 7.70 -2.89
N LYS A 26 8.78 7.39 -1.68
CA LYS A 26 9.01 8.24 -0.50
C LYS A 26 10.50 8.46 -0.25
N ARG A 27 11.34 7.43 -0.40
CA ARG A 27 12.79 7.54 -0.25
C ARG A 27 13.42 8.37 -1.37
N MET A 28 12.99 8.19 -2.62
CA MET A 28 13.49 8.99 -3.76
C MET A 28 13.17 10.47 -3.56
N LEU A 29 11.93 10.81 -3.17
CA LEU A 29 11.54 12.18 -2.80
C LEU A 29 12.34 12.70 -1.60
N GLY A 30 12.48 11.90 -0.55
CA GLY A 30 13.23 12.29 0.66
C GLY A 30 14.73 12.46 0.44
N SER A 31 15.29 11.85 -0.62
CA SER A 31 16.69 12.03 -0.99
C SER A 31 16.97 13.34 -1.74
N GLY A 32 15.93 14.01 -2.24
CA GLY A 32 16.06 15.20 -3.09
C GLY A 32 16.43 14.91 -4.55
N GLU A 33 16.52 13.63 -4.96
CA GLU A 33 16.71 13.22 -6.36
C GLU A 33 15.61 13.78 -7.28
N PHE A 34 14.40 13.95 -6.74
CA PHE A 34 13.26 14.57 -7.39
C PHE A 34 12.69 15.67 -6.49
N ALA A 35 12.41 16.84 -7.06
CA ALA A 35 11.91 18.00 -6.33
C ALA A 35 10.41 17.90 -6.01
N SER A 36 9.66 17.07 -6.72
CA SER A 36 8.21 16.93 -6.51
C SER A 36 7.65 15.56 -6.90
N ILE A 37 6.42 15.28 -6.45
CA ILE A 37 5.65 14.12 -6.88
C ILE A 37 5.40 14.16 -8.40
N ALA A 38 5.20 15.34 -8.98
CA ALA A 38 4.93 15.48 -10.42
C ALA A 38 6.14 15.04 -11.26
N GLU A 39 7.33 15.49 -10.87
CA GLU A 39 8.59 15.13 -11.53
C GLU A 39 8.89 13.62 -11.40
N LEU A 40 8.74 13.06 -10.20
CA LEU A 40 8.92 11.62 -10.00
C LEU A 40 7.88 10.80 -10.79
N ALA A 41 6.65 11.29 -10.90
CA ALA A 41 5.59 10.63 -11.66
C ALA A 41 5.87 10.62 -13.16
N GLU A 42 6.38 11.73 -13.71
CA GLU A 42 6.86 11.81 -15.09
C GLU A 42 7.99 10.82 -15.34
N HIS A 43 9.01 10.78 -14.47
CA HIS A 43 10.12 9.84 -14.55
C HIS A 43 9.67 8.37 -14.50
N GLU A 44 8.71 8.03 -13.63
CA GLU A 44 8.19 6.66 -13.52
C GLU A 44 7.11 6.32 -14.56
N GLY A 45 6.72 7.26 -15.43
CA GLY A 45 5.72 7.07 -16.47
C GLY A 45 4.31 6.79 -15.95
N ILE A 46 3.95 7.36 -14.79
CA ILE A 46 2.64 7.16 -14.16
C ILE A 46 1.93 8.47 -13.86
N ALA A 47 0.60 8.44 -13.75
CA ALA A 47 -0.15 9.63 -13.41
C ALA A 47 0.21 10.16 -12.00
N PRO A 48 0.46 11.48 -11.82
CA PRO A 48 0.76 12.07 -10.50
C PRO A 48 -0.33 11.80 -9.45
N SER A 49 -1.60 11.78 -9.87
CA SER A 49 -2.74 11.46 -9.01
C SER A 49 -2.68 10.02 -8.50
N TYR A 50 -2.28 9.07 -9.34
CA TYR A 50 -2.10 7.68 -8.95
C TYR A 50 -0.89 7.52 -8.02
N MET A 51 0.24 8.15 -8.33
CA MET A 51 1.41 8.15 -7.45
C MET A 51 1.07 8.67 -6.06
N THR A 52 0.31 9.76 -5.97
CA THR A 52 -0.15 10.33 -4.70
C THR A 52 -1.02 9.35 -3.90
N ARG A 53 -1.91 8.60 -4.57
CA ARG A 53 -2.73 7.56 -3.91
C ARG A 53 -1.88 6.43 -3.35
N VAL A 54 -0.84 6.00 -4.08
CA VAL A 54 0.06 4.95 -3.62
C VAL A 54 0.97 5.46 -2.49
N LEU A 55 1.49 6.69 -2.60
CA LEU A 55 2.32 7.32 -1.55
C LEU A 55 1.59 7.42 -0.20
N ARG A 56 0.26 7.62 -0.23
CA ARG A 56 -0.56 7.60 1.00
C ARG A 56 -0.41 6.32 1.79
N LEU A 57 -0.14 5.17 1.16
CA LEU A 57 0.08 3.90 1.87
C LEU A 57 1.25 3.98 2.88
N THR A 58 2.18 4.93 2.72
CA THR A 58 3.26 5.17 3.69
C THR A 58 2.80 5.83 5.00
N LEU A 59 1.52 6.23 5.09
CA LEU A 59 0.86 6.84 6.26
C LEU A 59 0.07 5.82 7.08
N LEU A 60 0.02 4.56 6.64
CA LEU A 60 -0.61 3.48 7.39
C LEU A 60 0.12 3.25 8.72
N ALA A 61 -0.65 2.89 9.74
CA ALA A 61 -0.11 2.46 11.02
C ALA A 61 0.82 1.24 10.84
N PRO A 62 1.95 1.16 11.57
CA PRO A 62 2.93 0.09 11.40
C PRO A 62 2.32 -1.32 11.51
N ASP A 63 1.41 -1.54 12.45
CA ASP A 63 0.73 -2.82 12.67
C ASP A 63 -0.20 -3.23 11.51
N ILE A 64 -0.71 -2.25 10.74
CA ILE A 64 -1.48 -2.51 9.52
C ILE A 64 -0.55 -2.92 8.38
N VAL A 65 0.60 -2.25 8.25
CA VAL A 65 1.64 -2.61 7.26
C VAL A 65 2.13 -4.04 7.52
N GLU A 66 2.47 -4.37 8.77
CA GLU A 66 2.88 -5.73 9.17
C GLU A 66 1.80 -6.76 8.84
N ALA A 67 0.54 -6.50 9.20
CA ALA A 67 -0.55 -7.41 8.87
C ALA A 67 -0.73 -7.64 7.37
N ILE A 68 -0.50 -6.61 6.54
CA ILE A 68 -0.52 -6.74 5.07
C ILE A 68 0.63 -7.63 4.60
N LEU A 69 1.84 -7.43 5.13
CA LEU A 69 3.04 -8.20 4.76
C LEU A 69 2.93 -9.67 5.17
N ASP A 70 2.35 -9.94 6.34
CA ASP A 70 2.13 -11.29 6.86
C ASP A 70 0.94 -12.01 6.19
N GLY A 71 0.22 -11.35 5.29
CA GLY A 71 -0.98 -11.92 4.67
C GLY A 71 -2.17 -12.06 5.62
N ARG A 72 -2.09 -11.49 6.84
CA ARG A 72 -3.12 -11.50 7.88
C ARG A 72 -4.21 -10.47 7.54
N LYS A 73 -4.91 -10.72 6.43
CA LYS A 73 -5.93 -9.83 5.88
C LYS A 73 -7.34 -10.29 6.25
N GLY A 74 -8.13 -9.39 6.85
CA GLY A 74 -9.59 -9.50 6.81
C GLY A 74 -10.09 -9.32 5.37
N PRO A 75 -11.35 -9.71 5.07
CA PRO A 75 -11.92 -9.67 3.71
C PRO A 75 -11.89 -8.26 3.06
N ASN A 76 -11.72 -7.22 3.87
CA ASN A 76 -11.75 -5.82 3.48
C ASN A 76 -10.39 -5.22 3.06
N VAL A 77 -9.28 -5.96 3.10
CA VAL A 77 -7.93 -5.41 2.84
C VAL A 77 -7.49 -5.63 1.39
N THR A 78 -8.15 -4.95 0.45
CA THR A 78 -7.82 -4.96 -0.99
C THR A 78 -7.02 -3.72 -1.41
N LEU A 79 -6.27 -3.79 -2.51
CA LEU A 79 -5.56 -2.61 -3.04
C LEU A 79 -6.54 -1.48 -3.40
N ALA A 80 -7.66 -1.80 -4.04
CA ALA A 80 -8.65 -0.80 -4.42
C ALA A 80 -9.13 0.00 -3.20
N ARG A 81 -9.47 -0.68 -2.09
CA ARG A 81 -9.89 -0.03 -0.85
C ARG A 81 -8.76 0.77 -0.18
N MET A 82 -7.53 0.27 -0.22
CA MET A 82 -6.38 0.97 0.36
C MET A 82 -5.94 2.21 -0.44
N LEU A 83 -6.35 2.34 -1.70
CA LEU A 83 -6.11 3.53 -2.52
C LEU A 83 -7.19 4.62 -2.36
N GLU A 84 -8.28 4.32 -1.64
CA GLU A 84 -9.25 5.33 -1.20
C GLU A 84 -8.70 6.15 -0.03
N PRO A 85 -9.24 7.35 0.24
CA PRO A 85 -8.88 8.11 1.43
C PRO A 85 -9.13 7.30 2.71
N PHE A 86 -8.21 7.40 3.67
CA PHE A 86 -8.32 6.80 4.99
C PHE A 86 -7.85 7.79 6.06
N PRO A 87 -8.27 7.62 7.33
CA PRO A 87 -7.87 8.50 8.42
C PRO A 87 -6.36 8.60 8.57
N LEU A 88 -5.82 9.80 8.82
CA LEU A 88 -4.38 9.95 9.09
C LEU A 88 -4.01 9.50 10.50
N ASP A 89 -4.95 9.60 11.44
CA ASP A 89 -4.76 9.15 12.81
C ASP A 89 -4.77 7.62 12.90
N TRP A 90 -3.77 7.06 13.58
CA TRP A 90 -3.59 5.61 13.66
C TRP A 90 -4.65 4.93 14.53
N TRP A 91 -5.23 5.62 15.51
CA TRP A 91 -6.33 5.06 16.29
C TRP A 91 -7.57 4.92 15.42
N GLU A 92 -7.90 5.95 14.64
CA GLU A 92 -9.01 5.92 13.67
C GLU A 92 -8.79 4.86 12.57
N GLN A 93 -7.55 4.69 12.09
CA GLN A 93 -7.22 3.62 11.14
C GLN A 93 -7.47 2.22 11.72
N ARG A 94 -7.11 1.98 12.98
CA ARG A 94 -7.36 0.69 13.66
C ARG A 94 -8.84 0.45 13.90
N ALA A 95 -9.59 1.49 14.27
CA ALA A 95 -11.04 1.39 14.41
C ALA A 95 -11.73 1.04 13.08
N ALA A 96 -11.26 1.60 11.96
CA ALA A 96 -11.78 1.32 10.62
C ALA A 96 -11.36 -0.05 10.04
N ARG A 97 -10.47 -0.78 10.73
CA ARG A 97 -10.02 -2.14 10.37
C ARG A 97 -10.99 -3.23 10.83
N ALA A 98 -11.81 -2.96 11.87
CA ALA A 98 -12.89 -3.84 12.33
C ALA A 98 -13.98 -3.96 11.26
#